data_AF-A0A814G4B1-F1
#
_entry.id   AF-A0A814G4B1-F1
#
_cell.length_a   1.000
_cell.length_b   1.000
_cell.length_c   1.000
_cell.angle_alpha   90.00
_cell.angle_beta   90.00
_cell.angle_gamma   90.00
#
_symmetry.space_group_name_H-M   'P 1'
#
loop_
_entity.id
_entity.type
_entity.pdbx_description
1 polymer ?
#
loop_
_entity_poly.entity_id
_entity_poly.type
_entity_poly.pdbx_seq_one_letter_code
_entity_poly.pdbx_strand_id
1 'polypeptide(L)'
;MIDIPKAPPLGLVLEKLHYDRYDKKFGNDGQHESLTWEEAQTDITTFKEEIIVPHIVKKEITDKSMFSWLFFGPMLSCYEHSSPYFSIVTYIIPTLLGHLRHLPCVQKLLDNACMNELDDDDDDNNGADE
;
A
#
# COMPACT_ATOMS: atom_id res chain seq x y z
N MET A 1 6.37 -6.90 -22.63
CA MET A 1 5.52 -7.49 -21.58
C MET A 1 4.95 -6.31 -20.81
N ILE A 2 3.62 -6.21 -20.68
CA ILE A 2 2.99 -5.11 -19.94
C ILE A 2 2.87 -5.59 -18.50
N ASP A 3 3.49 -4.87 -17.58
CA ASP A 3 3.40 -5.18 -16.15
C ASP A 3 2.07 -4.63 -15.62
N ILE A 4 1.16 -5.55 -15.29
CA ILE A 4 -0.16 -5.22 -14.75
C ILE A 4 -0.04 -5.19 -13.22
N PRO A 5 -0.27 -4.04 -12.56
CA PRO A 5 -0.19 -3.94 -11.12
C PRO A 5 -1.29 -4.77 -10.47
N LYS A 6 -0.92 -5.59 -9.48
CA LYS A 6 -1.84 -6.48 -8.76
C LYS A 6 -2.31 -5.80 -7.49
N ALA A 7 -3.62 -5.67 -7.33
CA ALA A 7 -4.22 -5.07 -6.14
C ALA A 7 -4.06 -5.97 -4.89
N PRO A 8 -4.15 -5.38 -3.68
CA PRO A 8 -4.16 -6.13 -2.43
C PRO A 8 -5.38 -7.07 -2.32
N PRO A 9 -5.25 -8.22 -1.64
CA PRO A 9 -6.32 -9.21 -1.55
C PRO A 9 -7.41 -8.87 -0.52
N LEU A 10 -7.22 -7.84 0.32
CA LEU A 10 -8.09 -7.58 1.48
C LEU A 10 -9.56 -7.36 1.09
N GLY A 11 -9.82 -6.71 -0.05
CA GLY A 11 -11.17 -6.47 -0.54
C GLY A 11 -11.75 -7.58 -1.42
N LEU A 12 -11.00 -8.66 -1.68
CA LEU A 12 -11.44 -9.71 -2.58
C LEU A 12 -12.32 -10.72 -1.83
N VAL A 13 -13.59 -10.81 -2.23
CA VAL A 13 -14.58 -11.71 -1.64
C VAL A 13 -15.25 -12.51 -2.75
N LEU A 14 -15.32 -13.84 -2.57
CA LEU A 14 -16.09 -14.70 -3.45
C LEU A 14 -17.57 -14.63 -3.07
N GLU A 15 -18.40 -14.14 -3.99
CA GLU A 15 -19.80 -13.86 -3.69
C GLU A 15 -20.74 -15.04 -3.98
N LYS A 16 -20.58 -15.70 -5.14
CA LYS A 16 -21.48 -16.78 -5.56
C LYS A 16 -20.75 -17.87 -6.33
N LEU A 17 -21.12 -19.11 -6.06
CA LEU A 17 -20.76 -20.27 -6.86
C LEU A 17 -21.90 -20.57 -7.84
N HIS A 18 -21.58 -20.74 -9.11
CA HIS A 18 -22.56 -21.00 -10.16
C HIS A 18 -22.45 -22.46 -10.62
N TYR A 19 -23.48 -23.26 -10.30
CA TYR A 19 -23.60 -24.66 -10.71
C TYR A 19 -24.62 -24.87 -11.84
N ASP A 20 -25.05 -23.79 -12.50
CA ASP A 20 -26.07 -23.79 -13.55
C ASP A 20 -25.83 -24.84 -14.65
N ARG A 21 -24.57 -25.06 -15.03
CA ARG A 21 -24.19 -26.06 -16.05
C ARG A 21 -24.29 -27.50 -15.54
N TYR A 22 -23.98 -27.73 -14.27
CA TYR A 22 -24.12 -29.04 -13.63
C TYR A 22 -25.60 -29.40 -13.50
N ASP A 23 -26.40 -28.49 -12.95
CA ASP A 23 -27.84 -28.68 -12.76
C ASP A 23 -28.55 -28.93 -14.09
N LYS A 24 -28.19 -28.18 -15.13
CA LYS A 24 -28.75 -28.38 -16.48
C LYS A 24 -28.44 -29.76 -17.07
N LYS A 25 -27.30 -30.36 -16.73
CA LYS A 25 -26.84 -31.62 -17.32
C LYS A 25 -27.29 -32.84 -16.52
N PHE A 26 -27.36 -32.74 -15.20
CA PHE A 26 -27.55 -33.89 -14.30
C PHE A 26 -28.69 -33.73 -13.30
N GLY A 27 -29.22 -32.51 -13.11
CA GLY A 27 -30.26 -32.24 -12.11
C GLY A 27 -31.62 -32.88 -12.40
N ASN A 28 -31.82 -33.49 -13.58
CA ASN A 28 -33.07 -34.15 -13.96
C ASN A 28 -32.91 -35.65 -14.28
N ASP A 29 -31.76 -36.24 -13.95
CA ASP A 29 -31.45 -37.64 -14.24
C ASP A 29 -32.01 -38.61 -13.17
N GLY A 30 -32.67 -38.09 -12.13
CA GLY A 30 -33.25 -38.86 -11.01
C GLY A 30 -32.23 -39.51 -10.07
N GLN A 31 -30.93 -39.46 -10.40
CA GLN A 31 -29.81 -39.99 -9.61
C GLN A 31 -28.98 -38.91 -8.91
N HIS A 32 -28.99 -37.68 -9.42
CA HIS A 32 -28.21 -36.57 -8.88
C HIS A 32 -29.15 -35.45 -8.41
N GLU A 33 -28.80 -34.83 -7.29
CA GLU A 33 -29.53 -33.71 -6.71
C GLU A 33 -29.02 -32.37 -7.30
N SER A 34 -29.92 -31.41 -7.44
CA SER A 34 -29.59 -30.05 -7.88
C SER A 34 -28.87 -29.29 -6.77
N LEU A 35 -27.82 -28.55 -7.11
CA LEU A 35 -27.01 -27.80 -6.15
C LEU A 35 -27.46 -26.34 -6.10
N THR A 36 -28.54 -26.07 -5.37
CA THR A 36 -29.05 -24.71 -5.15
C THR A 36 -28.74 -24.22 -3.74
N TRP A 37 -28.46 -22.92 -3.63
CA TRP A 37 -28.13 -22.24 -2.35
C TRP A 37 -29.18 -21.19 -1.98
N GLU A 38 -30.38 -21.30 -2.55
CA GLU A 38 -31.44 -20.30 -2.39
C GLU A 38 -31.90 -20.18 -0.94
N GLU A 39 -32.01 -21.31 -0.23
CA GLU A 39 -32.41 -21.34 1.19
C GLU A 39 -31.39 -20.65 2.10
N ALA A 40 -30.09 -20.76 1.77
CA ALA A 40 -29.00 -20.17 2.53
C ALA A 40 -28.69 -18.72 2.10
N GLN A 41 -29.38 -18.17 1.10
CA GLN A 41 -29.07 -16.86 0.53
C GLN A 41 -29.22 -15.73 1.56
N THR A 42 -30.20 -15.84 2.47
CA THR A 42 -30.38 -14.89 3.57
C THR A 42 -29.20 -14.93 4.52
N ASP A 43 -28.80 -16.12 4.97
CA ASP A 43 -27.67 -16.30 5.90
C ASP A 43 -26.35 -15.82 5.30
N ILE A 44 -26.12 -16.09 4.00
CA ILE A 44 -24.95 -15.59 3.26
C ILE A 44 -24.92 -14.06 3.24
N THR A 45 -26.08 -13.44 3.00
CA THR A 45 -26.19 -11.97 2.93
C THR A 45 -25.94 -11.36 4.31
N THR A 46 -26.57 -11.89 5.35
CA THR A 46 -26.36 -11.47 6.74
C THR A 46 -24.89 -11.64 7.15
N PHE A 47 -24.28 -12.77 6.85
CA PHE A 47 -22.85 -13.00 7.14
C PHE A 47 -21.93 -12.01 6.42
N LYS A 48 -22.22 -11.69 5.17
CA LYS A 48 -21.47 -10.71 4.38
C LYS A 48 -21.53 -9.32 5.03
N GLU A 49 -22.72 -8.88 5.41
CA GLU A 49 -22.95 -7.54 5.96
C GLU A 49 -22.47 -7.39 7.41
N GLU A 50 -22.67 -8.40 8.24
CA GLU A 50 -22.37 -8.32 9.68
C GLU A 50 -20.91 -8.66 10.00
N ILE A 51 -20.26 -9.51 9.18
CA ILE A 51 -18.92 -10.04 9.50
C ILE A 51 -17.89 -9.64 8.45
N ILE A 52 -18.14 -9.92 7.17
CA ILE A 52 -17.13 -9.70 6.12
C ILE A 52 -16.85 -8.21 5.93
N VAL A 53 -17.88 -7.41 5.64
CA VAL A 53 -17.74 -5.97 5.36
C VAL A 53 -17.13 -5.21 6.53
N PRO A 54 -17.59 -5.37 7.80
CA PRO A 54 -17.02 -4.64 8.92
C PRO A 54 -15.58 -5.03 9.21
N HIS A 55 -15.23 -6.32 9.01
CA HIS A 55 -13.86 -6.77 9.17
C HIS A 55 -12.91 -6.17 8.12
N ILE A 56 -13.33 -6.11 6.85
CA ILE A 56 -12.56 -5.47 5.78
C ILE A 56 -12.36 -3.98 6.09
N VAL A 57 -13.42 -3.26 6.46
CA VAL A 57 -13.34 -1.83 6.79
C VAL A 57 -12.42 -1.59 7.99
N LYS A 58 -12.55 -2.37 9.05
CA LYS A 58 -11.69 -2.26 10.24
C LYS A 58 -10.22 -2.51 9.91
N LYS A 59 -9.93 -3.53 9.11
CA LYS A 59 -8.57 -3.81 8.65
C LYS A 59 -8.03 -2.71 7.75
N GLU A 60 -8.83 -2.19 6.85
CA GLU A 60 -8.38 -1.12 5.95
C GLU A 60 -8.06 0.17 6.71
N ILE A 61 -8.81 0.50 7.75
CA ILE A 61 -8.51 1.66 8.62
C ILE A 61 -7.19 1.45 9.38
N THR A 62 -6.92 0.23 9.84
CA THR A 62 -5.74 -0.09 10.66
C THR A 62 -4.48 -0.23 9.81
N ASP A 63 -4.54 -1.05 8.77
CA ASP A 63 -3.41 -1.47 7.95
C ASP A 63 -3.18 -0.52 6.76
N LYS A 64 -4.21 0.22 6.34
CA LYS A 64 -4.18 1.16 5.20
C LYS A 64 -3.64 0.51 3.93
N SER A 65 -4.04 -0.74 3.68
CA SER A 65 -3.44 -1.60 2.67
C SER A 65 -3.63 -1.07 1.24
N MET A 66 -4.80 -0.50 0.93
CA MET A 66 -5.07 0.14 -0.36
C MET A 66 -4.35 1.46 -0.49
N PHE A 67 -4.28 2.26 0.57
CA PHE A 67 -3.54 3.53 0.56
C PHE A 67 -2.05 3.29 0.28
N SER A 68 -1.45 2.34 0.99
CA SER A 68 -0.07 1.92 0.77
C SER A 68 0.13 1.43 -0.67
N TRP A 69 -0.75 0.56 -1.16
CA TRP A 69 -0.66 0.06 -2.53
C TRP A 69 -0.78 1.16 -3.59
N LEU A 70 -1.69 2.13 -3.44
CA LEU A 70 -1.83 3.25 -4.37
C LEU A 70 -0.58 4.13 -4.41
N PHE A 71 0.04 4.36 -3.25
CA PHE A 71 1.24 5.18 -3.12
C PHE A 71 2.49 4.48 -3.67
N PHE A 72 2.68 3.20 -3.37
CA PHE A 72 3.89 2.47 -3.76
C PHE A 72 3.79 1.73 -5.09
N GLY A 73 2.58 1.40 -5.56
CA GLY A 73 2.37 0.61 -6.77
C GLY A 73 2.29 1.50 -8.02
N PRO A 74 1.08 1.90 -8.46
CA PRO A 74 0.89 2.62 -9.70
C PRO A 74 1.52 4.02 -9.71
N MET A 75 1.63 4.69 -8.55
CA MET A 75 2.23 6.03 -8.50
C MET A 75 3.77 5.99 -8.70
N LEU A 76 4.49 5.08 -8.05
CA LEU A 76 5.94 4.95 -8.25
C LEU A 76 6.30 4.37 -9.62
N SER A 77 5.55 3.38 -10.11
CA SER A 77 5.82 2.80 -11.44
C SER A 77 5.64 3.81 -12.57
N CYS A 78 4.67 4.72 -12.44
CA CYS A 78 4.48 5.79 -13.42
C CYS A 78 5.60 6.83 -13.37
N TYR A 79 6.20 7.08 -12.20
CA TYR A 79 7.26 8.10 -12.04
C TYR A 79 8.62 7.64 -12.61
N GLU A 80 8.96 6.36 -12.48
CA GLU A 80 10.19 5.80 -13.06
C GLU A 80 10.19 5.82 -14.59
N HIS A 81 9.05 5.54 -15.22
CA HIS A 81 8.96 5.47 -16.67
C HIS A 81 8.67 6.81 -17.36
N SER A 82 8.18 7.83 -16.64
CA SER A 82 7.79 9.11 -17.25
C SER A 82 8.76 10.27 -16.99
N SER A 83 9.75 10.14 -16.11
CA SER A 83 10.64 11.27 -15.80
C SER A 83 11.88 11.30 -16.71
N PRO A 84 11.97 12.22 -17.69
CA PRO A 84 13.16 12.36 -18.54
C PRO A 84 14.41 12.80 -17.74
N TYR A 85 14.24 13.13 -16.46
CA TYR A 85 15.30 13.55 -15.55
C TYR A 85 15.85 12.43 -14.67
N PHE A 86 15.30 11.21 -14.72
CA PHE A 86 15.76 10.09 -13.89
C PHE A 86 17.26 9.83 -14.07
N SER A 87 17.74 9.87 -15.32
CA SER A 87 19.16 9.71 -15.65
C SER A 87 20.02 10.85 -15.08
N ILE A 88 19.48 12.08 -15.05
CA ILE A 88 20.18 13.26 -14.54
C ILE A 88 20.32 13.17 -13.01
N VAL A 89 19.24 12.83 -12.29
CA VAL A 89 19.24 12.76 -10.82
C VAL A 89 20.09 11.61 -10.30
N THR A 90 20.07 10.46 -10.97
CA THR A 90 20.79 9.26 -10.52
C THR A 90 22.25 9.23 -10.94
N TYR A 91 22.59 9.69 -12.15
CA TYR A 91 23.96 9.60 -12.67
C TYR A 91 24.69 10.92 -12.75
N ILE A 92 24.01 12.07 -12.89
CA ILE A 92 24.70 13.36 -13.09
C ILE A 92 24.89 14.11 -11.77
N ILE A 93 23.85 14.18 -10.93
CA ILE A 93 23.93 14.90 -9.64
C ILE A 93 25.01 14.31 -8.71
N PRO A 94 25.10 12.97 -8.48
CA PRO A 94 26.12 12.42 -7.59
C PRO A 94 27.55 12.62 -8.14
N THR A 95 27.71 12.59 -9.46
CA THR A 95 29.01 12.72 -10.13
C THR A 95 29.49 14.17 -10.15
N LEU A 96 28.58 15.14 -10.27
CA LEU A 96 28.87 16.57 -10.10
C LEU A 96 29.10 16.94 -8.64
N LEU A 97 28.33 16.40 -7.70
CA LEU A 97 28.52 16.61 -6.26
C LEU A 97 29.85 16.02 -5.78
N GLY A 98 30.27 14.87 -6.35
CA GLY A 98 31.60 14.28 -6.13
C GLY A 98 32.75 15.16 -6.64
N HIS A 99 32.59 15.82 -7.79
CA HIS A 99 33.59 16.78 -8.30
C HIS A 99 33.63 18.08 -7.50
N LEU A 100 32.50 18.55 -6.98
CA LEU A 100 32.41 19.78 -6.18
C LEU A 100 32.94 19.61 -4.75
N ARG A 101 33.00 18.38 -4.21
CA ARG A 101 33.60 18.06 -2.90
C ARG A 101 35.10 18.35 -2.80
N HIS A 102 35.82 18.44 -3.91
CA HIS A 102 37.25 18.76 -3.91
C HIS A 102 37.52 20.28 -3.82
N LEU A 103 36.51 21.14 -3.99
CA LEU A 103 36.68 22.58 -3.90
C LEU A 103 36.69 23.03 -2.42
N PRO A 104 37.75 23.70 -1.94
CA PRO A 104 37.90 24.04 -0.53
C PRO A 104 36.84 25.03 -0.01
N CYS A 105 36.13 25.72 -0.89
CA CYS A 105 35.03 26.61 -0.51
C CYS A 105 33.72 25.87 -0.20
N VAL A 106 33.47 24.72 -0.84
CA VAL A 106 32.24 23.94 -0.65
C VAL A 106 32.29 23.15 0.65
N GLN A 107 33.48 22.67 1.03
CA GLN A 107 33.68 21.97 2.30
C GLN A 107 33.33 22.86 3.51
N LYS A 108 33.75 24.13 3.49
CA LYS A 108 33.42 25.10 4.56
C LYS A 108 31.92 25.33 4.74
N LEU A 109 31.14 25.17 3.68
CA LEU A 109 29.68 25.30 3.75
C LEU A 109 29.01 24.03 4.28
N LEU A 110 29.55 22.85 3.96
CA LEU A 110 29.06 21.57 4.49
C LEU A 110 29.38 21.43 5.98
N ASP A 111 30.55 21.87 6.43
CA ASP A 111 30.95 21.81 7.83
C ASP A 111 30.08 22.73 8.72
N ASN A 112 29.61 23.87 8.18
CA ASN A 112 28.68 24.78 8.87
C ASN A 112 27.25 24.21 8.96
N ALA A 113 26.84 23.34 8.03
CA ALA A 113 25.50 22.74 8.06
C ALA A 113 25.38 21.63 9.13
N CYS A 114 26.50 21.01 9.51
CA CYS A 114 26.54 19.95 10.53
C CYS A 114 26.40 20.48 11.97
N MET A 115 26.49 21.81 12.18
CA MET A 115 26.45 22.44 13.52
C MET A 115 25.05 22.90 13.96
N ASN A 116 24.01 22.65 13.16
CA ASN A 116 22.63 23.08 13.48
C ASN A 116 21.73 21.94 13.98
N GLU A 117 22.28 20.76 14.27
CA GLU A 117 21.58 19.70 14.99
C GLU A 117 22.33 19.48 16.31
N LEU A 118 21.59 19.50 17.43
CA LEU A 118 22.02 19.50 18.84
C LEU A 118 22.08 20.89 19.50
N ASP A 119 20.92 21.52 19.67
CA ASP A 119 20.62 22.39 20.83
C ASP A 119 19.10 22.33 21.11
N ASP A 120 18.60 21.11 21.34
CA ASP A 120 17.34 20.86 22.06
C ASP A 120 17.70 20.02 23.29
N ASP A 121 18.50 20.60 24.19
CA ASP A 121 18.63 20.06 25.56
C ASP A 121 17.79 20.95 26.49
N ASP A 122 16.72 20.33 26.98
CA ASP A 122 15.80 20.82 27.99
C ASP A 122 16.55 21.41 29.20
N ASP A 123 16.37 22.71 29.44
CA ASP A 123 16.88 23.40 30.63
C ASP A 123 15.96 23.10 31.82
N ASP A 124 16.06 21.88 32.35
CA ASP A 124 15.49 21.48 33.63
C ASP A 124 16.48 21.91 34.72
N ASN A 125 16.36 23.15 35.21
CA ASN A 125 17.09 23.59 36.40
C ASN A 125 16.20 24.15 37.50
N ASN A 126 16.27 23.45 38.62
CA ASN A 126 15.64 23.70 39.90
C ASN A 126 16.23 24.94 40.61
N GLY A 127 15.38 25.59 41.40
CA GLY A 127 15.77 26.54 42.45
C GLY A 127 14.53 27.34 42.85
N ALA A 128 13.72 26.87 43.80
CA ALA A 128 13.92 27.17 45.23
C ALA A 128 14.15 28.66 45.45
N ASP A 129 13.17 29.35 46.03
CA ASP A 129 13.34 30.16 47.25
C ASP A 129 12.01 30.81 47.66
N GLU A 130 11.66 30.56 48.94
CA GLU A 130 10.68 31.21 49.86
C GLU A 130 9.17 31.18 49.58
#